data_AF-A0A3N4IRZ7-F1
#
_entry.id   AF-A0A3N4IRZ7-F1
#
_cell.length_a   1.000
_cell.length_b   1.000
_cell.length_c   1.000
_cell.angle_alpha   90.00
_cell.angle_beta   90.00
_cell.angle_gamma   90.00
#
_symmetry.space_group_name_H-M   'P 1'
#
loop_
_entity.id
_entity.type
_entity.pdbx_description
1 polymer ?
#
loop_
_entity_poly.entity_id
_entity_poly.type
_entity_poly.pdbx_seq_one_letter_code
_entity_poly.pdbx_strand_id
1 'polypeptide(L)' 'IWSFINGTQRPFYQPGRETVDQILFYSGHKKQHTMKFQVIAIPDGLIASLYGPWEGRMGDWGM' A
#
# COMPACT_ATOMS: atom_id res chain seq x y z
N ILE A 1 -10.13 3.09 24.38
CA ILE A 1 -9.03 2.34 23.73
C ILE A 1 -8.43 3.27 22.67
N TRP A 2 -7.11 3.44 22.60
CA TRP A 2 -6.46 4.23 21.55
C TRP A 2 -5.77 3.26 20.60
N SER A 3 -6.10 3.32 19.31
CA SER A 3 -5.51 2.49 18.25
C SER A 3 -4.83 3.39 17.22
N PHE A 4 -3.75 2.92 16.63
CA PHE A 4 -2.98 3.67 15.63
C PHE A 4 -3.43 3.31 14.22
N ILE A 5 -3.76 4.32 13.40
CA ILE A 5 -4.07 4.14 11.98
C ILE A 5 -2.79 4.39 11.18
N ASN A 6 -2.34 3.38 10.43
CA ASN A 6 -1.15 3.48 9.60
C ASN A 6 -1.43 3.14 8.13
N GLY A 7 -0.79 3.86 7.21
CA GLY A 7 -0.68 3.45 5.81
C GLY A 7 0.56 2.58 5.61
N THR A 8 0.37 1.30 5.30
CA THR A 8 1.45 0.34 5.04
C THR A 8 1.56 0.07 3.55
N GLN A 9 2.77 0.17 3.00
CA GLN A 9 3.09 -0.23 1.63
C GLN A 9 3.75 -1.62 1.64
N ARG A 10 3.20 -2.55 0.86
CA ARG A 10 3.76 -3.89 0.67
C ARG A 10 4.34 -4.02 -0.74
N PRO A 11 5.67 -4.04 -0.89
CA PRO A 11 6.30 -4.20 -2.19
C PRO A 11 6.09 -5.62 -2.72
N PHE A 12 6.03 -5.74 -4.04
CA PHE A 12 5.91 -7.01 -4.74
C PHE A 12 6.68 -6.98 -6.06
N TYR A 13 6.88 -8.14 -6.68
CA TYR A 13 7.62 -8.24 -7.94
C TYR A 13 6.86 -7.53 -9.07
N GLN A 14 7.58 -6.85 -9.97
CA GLN A 14 6.95 -6.19 -11.12
C GLN A 14 6.07 -7.20 -11.88
N PRO A 15 4.79 -6.88 -12.16
CA PRO A 15 3.95 -7.74 -12.97
C PRO A 15 4.59 -8.02 -14.34
N GLY A 16 4.22 -9.11 -15.01
CA GLY A 16 4.61 -9.31 -16.41
C GLY A 16 4.10 -8.16 -17.28
N ARG A 17 4.75 -7.88 -18.43
CA ARG A 17 4.36 -6.81 -19.37
C ARG A 17 2.92 -6.95 -19.89
N GLU A 18 2.33 -8.13 -19.74
CA GLU A 18 0.94 -8.48 -20.04
C GLU A 18 -0.10 -7.88 -19.09
N THR A 19 0.30 -7.42 -17.90
CA THR A 19 -0.62 -6.76 -16.96
C THR A 19 -0.74 -5.27 -17.30
N VAL A 20 -1.87 -4.86 -17.87
CA VAL A 20 -2.16 -3.49 -18.32
C VAL A 20 -2.04 -2.46 -17.18
N ASP A 21 -2.16 -2.91 -15.93
CA ASP A 21 -2.28 -2.07 -14.73
C ASP A 21 -0.96 -1.80 -13.98
N GLN A 22 0.22 -2.05 -14.58
CA GLN A 22 1.51 -1.87 -13.87
C GLN A 22 1.68 -0.46 -13.27
N ILE A 23 1.19 0.55 -13.98
CA ILE A 23 1.27 1.97 -13.60
C ILE A 23 0.42 2.25 -12.35
N LEU A 24 -0.68 1.52 -12.14
CA LEU A 24 -1.54 1.67 -10.96
C LEU A 24 -0.82 1.20 -9.70
N PHE A 25 0.01 0.17 -9.81
CA PHE A 25 0.75 -0.38 -8.69
C PHE A 25 2.15 0.21 -8.49
N TYR A 26 2.66 1.00 -9.43
CA TYR A 26 3.94 1.67 -9.27
C TYR A 26 3.77 2.93 -8.40
N SER A 27 4.42 2.96 -7.23
CA SER A 27 4.52 4.19 -6.43
C SER A 27 5.72 5.00 -6.90
N GLY A 28 5.48 6.23 -7.35
CA GLY A 28 6.55 7.18 -7.68
C GLY A 28 7.33 7.65 -6.44
N HIS A 29 6.66 7.76 -5.29
CA HIS A 29 7.28 8.15 -4.03
C HIS A 29 8.30 7.13 -3.53
N LYS A 30 7.98 5.82 -3.60
CA LYS A 30 8.93 4.76 -3.23
C LYS A 30 9.71 4.17 -4.41
N LYS A 31 9.38 4.54 -5.65
CA LYS A 31 9.98 4.04 -6.89
C LYS A 31 9.97 2.51 -6.99
N GLN A 32 8.87 1.89 -6.59
CA GLN A 32 8.69 0.44 -6.60
C GLN A 32 7.23 0.04 -6.81
N HIS A 33 7.01 -1.19 -7.29
CA HIS A 33 5.68 -1.79 -7.34
C HIS A 33 5.24 -2.18 -5.94
N THR A 34 4.11 -1.64 -5.50
CA THR A 34 3.60 -1.84 -4.15
C THR A 34 2.08 -1.84 -4.12
N MET A 35 1.50 -2.58 -3.18
CA MET A 35 0.11 -2.40 -2.78
C MET A 35 0.06 -1.60 -1.48
N LYS A 36 -0.97 -0.75 -1.35
CA LYS A 36 -1.21 0.03 -0.14
C LYS A 36 -2.28 -0.64 0.71
N PHE A 37 -2.06 -0.63 2.01
CA PHE A 37 -2.99 -1.13 3.01
C PHE A 37 -3.12 -0.09 4.12
N GLN A 38 -4.33 0.07 4.63
CA GLN A 38 -4.57 0.82 5.85
C GLN A 38 -4.75 -0.16 7.00
N VAL A 39 -3.99 0.04 8.07
CA VAL A 39 -3.92 -0.89 9.20
C VAL A 39 -4.38 -0.15 10.46
N ILE A 40 -5.19 -0.81 11.27
CA ILE A 40 -5.47 -0.40 12.65
C ILE A 40 -4.64 -1.30 13.57
N ALA A 41 -3.64 -0.73 14.22
CA ALA A 41 -2.82 -1.41 15.23
C ALA A 41 -3.33 -1.10 16.63
N ILE A 42 -3.46 -2.14 17.47
CA ILE A 42 -3.74 -1.99 18.91
C ILE A 42 -2.43 -1.81 19.70
N PRO A 43 -2.48 -1.29 20.95
CA PRO A 43 -1.27 -0.92 21.70
C PRO A 43 -0.23 -2.02 21.90
N ASP A 44 -0.65 -3.29 21.89
CA ASP A 44 0.21 -4.48 21.96
C ASP A 44 0.97 -4.78 20.66
N GLY A 45 0.82 -3.94 19.62
CA GLY A 45 1.46 -4.12 18.31
C GLY A 45 0.74 -5.10 17.39
N LEU A 46 -0.36 -5.71 17.83
CA LEU A 46 -1.19 -6.55 17.00
C LEU A 46 -2.01 -5.72 16.00
N ILE A 47 -2.27 -6.32 14.83
CA ILE A 47 -3.14 -5.74 13.81
C ILE A 47 -4.58 -6.14 14.11
N ALA A 48 -5.42 -5.16 14.46
CA ALA A 48 -6.83 -5.38 14.71
C ALA A 48 -7.68 -5.35 13.43
N SER A 49 -7.25 -4.59 12.42
CA SER A 49 -7.93 -4.53 11.13
C SER A 49 -6.97 -4.17 10.00
N LEU A 50 -7.23 -4.72 8.82
CA LEU A 50 -6.48 -4.49 7.58
C LEU A 50 -7.48 -4.14 6.47
N TYR A 51 -7.31 -2.98 5.83
CA TYR A 51 -8.16 -2.48 4.77
C TYR A 51 -7.36 -2.24 3.48
N GLY A 52 -7.85 -2.74 2.35
CA GLY A 52 -7.14 -2.80 1.07
C GLY A 52 -7.39 -4.14 0.34
N PRO A 53 -6.65 -4.47 -0.73
CA PRO A 53 -5.50 -3.76 -1.29
C PRO A 53 -5.90 -2.53 -2.11
N TRP A 54 -5.14 -1.45 -1.96
CA TRP A 54 -5.24 -0.23 -2.77
C TRP A 54 -4.07 -0.14 -3.75
N GLU A 55 -4.31 0.57 -4.85
CA GLU A 55 -3.30 0.91 -5.85
C GLU A 55 -2.09 1.60 -5.21
N GLY A 56 -0.89 1.15 -5.58
CA GLY A 56 0.38 1.70 -5.08
C GLY A 56 0.56 3.19 -5.41
N ARG A 57 -0.08 3.67 -6.48
CA ARG A 57 -0.08 5.07 -6.91
C ARG A 57 -0.97 5.99 -6.06
N MET A 58 -1.93 5.45 -5.29
CA MET A 58 -2.91 6.27 -4.58
C MET A 58 -2.24 7.21 -3.56
N GLY A 59 -2.35 8.53 -3.73
CA GLY A 59 -1.73 9.52 -2.84
C GLY A 59 -0.29 9.91 -3.18
N ASP A 60 0.24 9.46 -4.33
CA ASP A 60 1.45 10.07 -4.91
C ASP A 60 1.12 11.49 -5.40
N TRP A 61 1.82 12.49 -4.85
CA TRP A 61 1.65 13.89 -5.24
C TRP A 61 2.59 14.21 -6.41
N GLY A 62 2.02 14.42 -7.60
CA GLY A 62 2.77 14.71 -8.82
C GLY A 62 2.91 13.48 -9.71
N MET A 63 2.20 13.53 -10.82
CA MET A 63 2.44 12.75 -12.03
C MET A 63 2.73 13.75 -13.14
#